data_AF-A0A8S1QUF8-F1
#
_entry.id   AF-A0A8S1QUF8-F1
#
_cell.length_a   1.000
_cell.length_b   1.000
_cell.length_c   1.000
_cell.angle_alpha   90.00
_cell.angle_beta   90.00
_cell.angle_gamma   90.00
#
_symmetry.space_group_name_H-M   'P 1'
#
loop_
_entity.id
_entity.type
_entity.pdbx_description
1 polymer ?
#
loop_
_entity_poly.entity_id
_entity_poly.type
_entity_poly.pdbx_seq_one_letter_code
_entity_poly.pdbx_strand_id
1 'polypeptide(L)'
;MYVKFRLLYLRGGGNYNDRGLKFGQWIEIYDKFWDYCKVLFVGNYKEGIKIGDWEVHFYQQDNNSLKIGKGTYNDLGMKTGYWTEPSETFWEKFQVIYEGQYSNGIKSGKWNAFFTGHLHNRNGIKIKKWMDLYENYLEQPIYVGKYQDGIIMQEFKLIKQMLYY
;
A
#
# COMPACT_ATOMS: atom_id res chain seq x y z
N MET A 1 -21.64 19.31 -0.82
CA MET A 1 -21.08 19.65 -2.14
C MET A 1 -20.12 18.54 -2.52
N TYR A 2 -20.48 17.67 -3.46
CA TYR A 2 -19.62 16.54 -3.85
C TYR A 2 -18.74 16.97 -5.01
N VAL A 3 -17.43 17.08 -4.78
CA VAL A 3 -16.46 17.28 -5.86
C VAL A 3 -16.29 15.93 -6.55
N LYS A 4 -16.97 15.78 -7.68
CA LYS A 4 -16.85 14.62 -8.57
C LYS A 4 -15.55 14.77 -9.34
N PHE A 5 -14.47 14.14 -8.88
CA PHE A 5 -13.18 14.06 -9.59
C PHE A 5 -13.38 13.26 -10.88
N ARG A 6 -13.68 13.98 -11.97
CA ARG A 6 -13.92 13.44 -13.31
C ARG A 6 -12.59 13.44 -14.07
N LEU A 7 -12.11 12.25 -14.46
CA LEU A 7 -11.02 12.02 -15.43
C LEU A 7 -9.81 12.96 -15.26
N LEU A 8 -9.17 12.92 -14.09
CA LEU A 8 -7.97 13.71 -13.82
C LEU A 8 -6.72 12.88 -14.13
N TYR A 9 -5.84 13.43 -14.97
CA TYR A 9 -4.41 13.07 -14.97
C TYR A 9 -3.97 12.91 -13.52
N LEU A 10 -3.62 11.70 -13.08
CA LEU A 10 -3.08 11.48 -11.74
C LEU A 10 -1.74 12.22 -11.67
N ARG A 11 -1.76 13.45 -11.15
CA ARG A 11 -0.59 14.28 -10.96
C ARG A 11 -0.31 14.32 -9.47
N GLY A 12 0.89 13.89 -9.09
CA GLY A 12 1.42 14.18 -7.77
C GLY A 12 1.59 15.69 -7.63
N GLY A 13 1.45 16.20 -6.41
CA GLY A 13 1.55 17.62 -6.14
C GLY A 13 0.97 18.03 -4.80
N GLY A 14 1.22 19.29 -4.47
CA GLY A 14 0.76 19.96 -3.26
C GLY A 14 1.29 21.38 -3.23
N ASN A 15 1.20 22.02 -2.07
CA ASN A 15 1.66 23.40 -1.91
C ASN A 15 3.09 23.45 -1.37
N TYR A 16 3.81 24.50 -1.76
CA TYR A 16 5.08 24.88 -1.15
C TYR A 16 4.87 26.13 -0.29
N ASN A 17 5.64 26.26 0.79
CA ASN A 17 5.70 27.50 1.56
C ASN A 17 6.65 28.52 0.89
N ASP A 18 6.76 29.72 1.47
CA ASP A 18 7.61 30.80 0.95
C ASP A 18 9.11 30.45 0.87
N ARG A 19 9.53 29.37 1.52
CA ARG A 19 10.90 28.84 1.46
C ARG A 19 11.08 27.74 0.40
N GLY A 20 10.04 27.43 -0.37
CA GLY A 20 10.06 26.36 -1.36
C GLY A 20 9.99 24.95 -0.76
N LEU A 21 9.55 24.81 0.50
CA LEU A 21 9.39 23.50 1.16
C LEU A 21 7.96 23.01 1.07
N LYS A 22 7.76 21.70 0.88
CA LYS A 22 6.42 21.09 0.84
C LYS A 22 5.66 21.41 2.13
N PHE A 23 4.40 21.83 1.99
CA PHE A 23 3.53 22.21 3.10
C PHE A 23 2.07 21.84 2.84
N GLY A 24 1.36 21.44 3.90
CA GLY A 24 -0.05 21.06 3.84
C GLY A 24 -0.26 19.71 3.15
N GLN A 25 -1.43 19.54 2.53
CA GLN A 25 -1.79 18.28 1.87
C GLN A 25 -0.97 18.06 0.59
N TRP A 26 -0.53 16.82 0.40
CA TRP A 26 0.24 16.36 -0.75
C TRP A 26 -0.26 15.02 -1.26
N ILE A 27 -0.11 14.85 -2.57
CA ILE A 27 -0.26 13.60 -3.28
C ILE A 27 1.11 13.22 -3.84
N GLU A 28 1.61 12.05 -3.47
CA GLU A 28 2.84 11.48 -4.03
C GLU A 28 2.53 10.28 -4.90
N ILE A 29 3.27 10.19 -5.99
CA ILE A 29 3.19 9.08 -6.93
C ILE A 29 4.12 7.97 -6.43
N TYR A 30 3.66 6.72 -6.48
CA TYR A 30 4.51 5.58 -6.16
C TYR A 30 5.69 5.45 -7.11
N ASP A 31 6.86 5.06 -6.61
CA ASP A 31 8.07 4.94 -7.43
C ASP A 31 7.93 3.94 -8.58
N LYS A 32 7.05 2.94 -8.42
CA LYS A 32 6.71 1.96 -9.46
C LYS A 32 5.44 2.33 -10.21
N PHE A 33 5.15 3.62 -10.40
CA PHE A 33 3.94 4.04 -11.08
C PHE A 33 4.01 3.79 -12.59
N TRP A 34 3.02 3.08 -13.11
CA TRP A 34 2.81 2.83 -14.54
C TRP A 34 1.33 2.45 -14.77
N ASP A 35 0.95 2.17 -16.02
CA ASP A 35 -0.46 1.97 -16.39
C ASP A 35 -1.18 0.89 -15.58
N TYR A 36 -0.45 -0.13 -15.10
CA TYR A 36 -0.99 -1.23 -14.29
C TYR A 36 -0.66 -1.13 -12.80
N CYS A 37 0.03 -0.07 -12.36
CA CYS A 37 0.29 0.23 -10.95
C CYS A 37 0.12 1.72 -10.71
N LYS A 38 -1.14 2.17 -10.53
CA LYS A 38 -1.47 3.56 -10.26
C LYS A 38 -1.66 3.78 -8.76
N VAL A 39 -0.57 3.65 -8.01
CA VAL A 39 -0.56 3.84 -6.56
C VAL A 39 -0.18 5.29 -6.21
N LEU A 40 -0.97 5.90 -5.33
CA LEU A 40 -0.75 7.24 -4.79
C LEU A 40 -0.69 7.22 -3.27
N PHE A 41 0.13 8.09 -2.69
CA PHE A 41 0.19 8.35 -1.26
C PHE A 41 -0.39 9.74 -0.98
N VAL A 42 -1.31 9.84 -0.04
CA VAL A 42 -1.95 11.12 0.31
C VAL A 42 -1.73 11.38 1.78
N GLY A 43 -1.24 12.57 2.12
CA GLY A 43 -1.01 12.96 3.51
C GLY A 43 -0.52 14.39 3.62
N ASN A 44 0.03 14.76 4.77
CA ASN A 44 0.45 16.12 5.04
C ASN A 44 1.97 16.26 5.16
N TYR A 45 2.45 17.40 4.71
CA TYR A 45 3.79 17.90 4.93
C TYR A 45 3.79 19.11 5.87
N LYS A 46 4.81 19.22 6.70
CA LYS A 46 5.15 20.43 7.46
C LYS A 46 6.62 20.73 7.24
N GLU A 47 6.90 21.87 6.62
CA GLU A 47 8.26 22.34 6.34
C GLU A 47 9.14 21.30 5.62
N GLY A 48 8.58 20.60 4.63
CA GLY A 48 9.29 19.57 3.87
C GLY A 48 9.33 18.18 4.52
N ILE A 49 8.78 18.02 5.72
CA ILE A 49 8.72 16.75 6.47
C ILE A 49 7.32 16.14 6.39
N LYS A 50 7.22 14.84 6.08
CA LYS A 50 5.95 14.10 6.13
C LYS A 50 5.49 13.98 7.58
N ILE A 51 4.24 14.32 7.87
CA ILE A 51 3.70 14.25 9.23
C ILE A 51 2.30 13.63 9.26
N GLY A 52 1.94 13.10 10.41
CA GLY A 52 0.59 12.61 10.70
C GLY A 52 0.21 11.42 9.81
N ASP A 53 -1.09 11.28 9.59
CA ASP A 53 -1.64 10.15 8.86
C ASP A 53 -1.46 10.29 7.35
N TRP A 54 -1.10 9.16 6.74
CA TRP A 54 -0.92 8.98 5.31
C TRP A 54 -1.75 7.79 4.85
N GLU A 55 -2.39 7.95 3.70
CA GLU A 55 -3.19 6.92 3.06
C GLU A 55 -2.55 6.47 1.75
N VAL A 56 -2.76 5.20 1.41
CA VAL A 56 -2.31 4.63 0.13
C VAL A 56 -3.52 4.23 -0.68
N HIS A 57 -3.61 4.80 -1.89
CA HIS A 57 -4.72 4.61 -2.81
C HIS A 57 -4.23 3.93 -4.08
N PHE A 58 -4.92 2.89 -4.53
CA PHE A 58 -4.68 2.22 -5.81
C PHE A 58 -5.83 2.49 -6.76
N TYR A 59 -5.53 3.08 -7.92
CA TYR A 59 -6.51 3.38 -8.97
C TYR A 59 -6.56 2.25 -10.00
N GLN A 60 -7.73 1.67 -10.18
CA GLN A 60 -7.99 0.61 -11.16
C GLN A 60 -8.27 1.21 -12.55
N GLN A 61 -8.34 0.36 -13.57
CA GLN A 61 -8.55 0.78 -14.96
C GLN A 61 -9.87 1.55 -15.18
N ASP A 62 -10.89 1.26 -14.38
CA ASP A 62 -12.18 1.95 -14.40
C ASP A 62 -12.17 3.31 -13.65
N ASN A 63 -10.99 3.79 -13.24
CA ASN A 63 -10.76 4.97 -12.41
C ASN A 63 -11.38 4.90 -11.00
N ASN A 64 -11.78 3.73 -10.53
CA ASN A 64 -12.14 3.56 -9.13
C ASN A 64 -10.86 3.47 -8.27
N SER A 65 -10.86 4.19 -7.15
CA SER A 65 -9.77 4.16 -6.17
C SER A 65 -10.13 3.22 -5.01
N LEU A 66 -9.21 2.33 -4.67
CA LEU A 66 -9.26 1.54 -3.45
C LEU A 66 -8.22 2.04 -2.46
N LYS A 67 -8.62 2.32 -1.22
CA LYS A 67 -7.66 2.51 -0.13
C LYS A 67 -7.05 1.16 0.23
N ILE A 68 -5.77 0.98 -0.08
CA ILE A 68 -5.02 -0.28 0.11
C ILE A 68 -4.02 -0.22 1.26
N GLY A 69 -3.82 0.94 1.85
CA GLY A 69 -2.85 1.12 2.92
C GLY A 69 -3.03 2.41 3.69
N LYS A 70 -2.35 2.47 4.83
CA LYS A 70 -2.29 3.63 5.71
C LYS A 70 -1.12 3.51 6.69
N GLY A 71 -0.74 4.62 7.28
CA GLY A 71 0.15 4.67 8.43
C GLY A 71 0.42 6.09 8.85
N THR A 72 1.22 6.27 9.90
CA THR A 72 1.45 7.57 10.52
C THR A 72 2.94 7.89 10.54
N TYR A 73 3.30 9.12 10.18
CA TYR A 73 4.63 9.68 10.40
C TYR A 73 4.62 10.56 11.65
N ASN A 74 5.68 10.49 12.45
CA ASN A 74 5.89 11.41 13.56
C ASN A 74 6.38 12.79 13.07
N ASP A 75 6.56 13.74 14.00
CA ASP A 75 7.00 15.11 13.69
C ASP A 75 8.43 15.20 13.13
N LEU A 76 9.19 14.10 13.17
CA LEU A 76 10.53 13.99 12.58
C LEU A 76 10.51 13.33 11.19
N GLY A 77 9.34 13.00 10.64
CA GLY A 77 9.23 12.35 9.34
C GLY A 77 9.51 10.86 9.35
N MET A 78 9.53 10.23 10.53
CA MET A 78 9.75 8.80 10.67
C MET A 78 8.41 8.05 10.75
N LYS A 79 8.28 6.97 9.98
CA LYS A 79 7.15 6.04 10.11
C LYS A 79 7.07 5.53 11.55
N THR A 80 5.88 5.54 12.13
CA THR A 80 5.64 5.03 13.48
C THR A 80 4.30 4.30 13.56
N GLY A 81 4.14 3.41 14.53
CA GLY A 81 2.91 2.67 14.77
C GLY A 81 2.64 1.62 13.69
N TYR A 82 1.36 1.29 13.49
CA TYR A 82 0.95 0.28 12.52
C TYR A 82 0.91 0.84 11.10
N TRP A 83 1.43 0.07 10.15
CA TRP A 83 1.47 0.40 8.74
C TRP A 83 0.89 -0.74 7.91
N THR A 84 0.13 -0.37 6.89
CA THR A 84 -0.31 -1.23 5.80
C THR A 84 0.27 -0.63 4.51
N GLU A 85 1.15 -1.36 3.80
CA GLU A 85 1.87 -0.86 2.63
C GLU A 85 1.92 -1.87 1.47
N PRO A 86 1.82 -1.43 0.21
CA PRO A 86 1.98 -2.32 -0.94
C PRO A 86 3.42 -2.84 -1.06
N SER A 87 3.57 -4.07 -1.53
CA SER A 87 4.87 -4.64 -1.87
C SER A 87 5.52 -3.90 -3.04
N GLU A 88 6.85 -4.01 -3.17
CA GLU A 88 7.60 -3.46 -4.30
C GLU A 88 7.18 -4.04 -5.66
N THR A 89 6.62 -5.25 -5.67
CA THR A 89 6.09 -5.93 -6.84
C THR A 89 4.59 -5.74 -6.99
N PHE A 90 3.98 -4.77 -6.29
CA PHE A 90 2.55 -4.52 -6.37
C PHE A 90 2.15 -4.02 -7.76
N TRP A 91 1.12 -4.64 -8.35
CA TRP A 91 0.42 -4.15 -9.55
C TRP A 91 -0.96 -4.80 -9.66
N GLU A 92 -1.74 -4.42 -10.67
CA GLU A 92 -3.14 -4.84 -10.85
C GLU A 92 -3.38 -6.35 -10.65
N LYS A 93 -2.50 -7.22 -11.16
CA LYS A 93 -2.65 -8.68 -11.02
C LYS A 93 -1.89 -9.28 -9.84
N PHE A 94 -0.97 -8.53 -9.22
CA PHE A 94 -0.18 -9.00 -8.09
C PHE A 94 -0.28 -7.99 -6.94
N GLN A 95 -1.34 -8.13 -6.14
CA GLN A 95 -1.66 -7.18 -5.08
C GLN A 95 -1.22 -7.73 -3.72
N VAL A 96 0.09 -7.70 -3.45
CA VAL A 96 0.63 -8.06 -2.13
C VAL A 96 0.68 -6.82 -1.25
N ILE A 97 0.08 -6.90 -0.07
CA ILE A 97 0.08 -5.87 0.98
C ILE A 97 0.80 -6.41 2.20
N TYR A 98 1.68 -5.61 2.77
CA TYR A 98 2.36 -5.89 4.03
C TYR A 98 1.74 -5.10 5.16
N GLU A 99 1.62 -5.71 6.32
CA GLU A 99 1.18 -5.04 7.53
C GLU A 99 2.06 -5.35 8.72
N GLY A 100 2.35 -4.34 9.53
CA GLY A 100 3.15 -4.51 10.75
C GLY A 100 3.46 -3.18 11.41
N GLN A 101 4.38 -3.21 12.37
CA GLN A 101 4.76 -2.02 13.13
C GLN A 101 6.05 -1.40 12.62
N TYR A 102 6.09 -0.07 12.66
CA TYR A 102 7.32 0.71 12.59
C TYR A 102 7.58 1.35 13.96
N SER A 103 8.86 1.42 14.33
CA SER A 103 9.38 2.22 15.42
C SER A 103 10.48 3.12 14.88
N ASN A 104 10.28 4.44 14.93
CA ASN A 104 11.25 5.44 14.45
C ASN A 104 11.79 5.15 13.04
N GLY A 105 10.89 4.85 12.11
CA GLY A 105 11.24 4.59 10.70
C GLY A 105 11.72 3.18 10.41
N ILE A 106 11.86 2.33 11.43
CA ILE A 106 12.39 0.97 11.32
C ILE A 106 11.27 -0.05 11.51
N LYS A 107 11.17 -1.05 10.62
CA LYS A 107 10.23 -2.18 10.80
C LYS A 107 10.56 -2.94 12.06
N SER A 108 9.55 -3.18 12.89
CA SER A 108 9.68 -3.91 14.15
C SER A 108 8.56 -4.94 14.31
N GLY A 109 8.85 -5.98 15.09
CA GLY A 109 7.87 -6.99 15.47
C GLY A 109 7.45 -7.90 14.32
N LYS A 110 6.19 -8.34 14.35
CA LYS A 110 5.63 -9.25 13.34
C LYS A 110 5.10 -8.46 12.15
N TRP A 111 5.48 -8.89 10.96
CA TRP A 111 4.99 -8.37 9.69
C TRP A 111 4.29 -9.47 8.91
N ASN A 112 3.05 -9.20 8.54
CA ASN A 112 2.17 -10.09 7.79
C ASN A 112 2.15 -9.67 6.32
N ALA A 113 2.06 -10.62 5.40
CA ALA A 113 1.76 -10.33 3.99
C ALA A 113 0.42 -10.95 3.61
N PHE A 114 -0.35 -10.20 2.82
CA PHE A 114 -1.66 -10.57 2.31
C PHE A 114 -1.67 -10.46 0.79
N PHE A 115 -2.23 -11.45 0.10
CA PHE A 115 -2.43 -11.39 -1.35
C PHE A 115 -3.91 -11.17 -1.65
N THR A 116 -4.21 -10.07 -2.34
CA THR A 116 -5.60 -9.63 -2.61
C THR A 116 -5.94 -9.63 -4.11
N GLY A 117 -5.06 -10.23 -4.93
CA GLY A 117 -5.16 -10.23 -6.39
C GLY A 117 -6.42 -10.88 -6.96
N HIS A 118 -6.68 -10.62 -8.25
CA HIS A 118 -7.75 -11.28 -8.99
C HIS A 118 -7.28 -12.60 -9.58
N LEU A 119 -8.15 -13.61 -9.57
CA LEU A 119 -7.94 -14.83 -10.35
C LEU A 119 -8.41 -14.59 -11.78
N HIS A 120 -7.54 -14.91 -12.73
CA HIS A 120 -7.86 -14.95 -14.15
C HIS A 120 -7.74 -16.40 -14.63
N ASN A 121 -8.66 -16.84 -15.50
CA ASN A 121 -8.52 -18.16 -16.12
C ASN A 121 -7.46 -18.11 -17.23
N ARG A 122 -7.20 -19.27 -17.86
CA ARG A 122 -6.23 -19.41 -18.97
C ARG A 122 -6.52 -18.48 -20.16
N ASN A 123 -7.74 -17.93 -20.26
CA ASN A 123 -8.16 -17.01 -21.30
C ASN A 123 -8.11 -15.54 -20.86
N GLY A 124 -7.53 -15.24 -19.70
CA GLY A 124 -7.43 -13.88 -19.15
C GLY A 124 -8.72 -13.31 -18.57
N ILE A 125 -9.82 -14.08 -18.59
CA ILE A 125 -11.12 -13.64 -18.05
C ILE A 125 -11.02 -13.62 -16.53
N LYS A 126 -11.38 -12.48 -15.93
CA LYS A 126 -11.49 -12.30 -14.47
C LYS A 126 -12.56 -13.26 -13.97
N ILE A 127 -12.14 -14.29 -13.22
CA ILE A 127 -13.05 -15.33 -12.76
C ILE A 127 -13.73 -14.90 -11.46
N LYS A 128 -12.97 -14.31 -10.52
CA LYS A 128 -13.38 -13.83 -9.19
C LYS A 128 -12.24 -13.06 -8.49
N LYS A 129 -12.51 -12.32 -7.41
CA LYS A 129 -11.45 -11.85 -6.48
C LYS A 129 -10.99 -13.05 -5.65
N TRP A 130 -9.71 -13.15 -5.28
CA TRP A 130 -9.27 -14.18 -4.32
C TRP A 130 -10.10 -14.16 -3.03
N MET A 131 -10.61 -12.99 -2.63
CA MET A 131 -11.50 -12.85 -1.48
C MET A 131 -12.84 -13.60 -1.63
N ASP A 132 -13.42 -13.64 -2.83
CA ASP A 132 -14.76 -14.21 -3.07
C ASP A 132 -14.76 -15.76 -3.09
N LEU A 133 -13.58 -16.38 -3.15
CA LEU A 133 -13.41 -17.84 -3.13
C LEU A 133 -13.07 -18.37 -1.74
N TYR A 134 -12.77 -17.47 -0.80
CA TYR A 134 -12.20 -17.78 0.51
C TYR A 134 -12.85 -16.99 1.66
N GLU A 135 -14.11 -16.57 1.53
CA GLU A 135 -14.86 -15.87 2.59
C GLU A 135 -14.84 -16.58 3.96
N ASN A 136 -14.47 -17.87 4.01
CA ASN A 136 -14.37 -18.64 5.25
C ASN A 136 -12.95 -18.79 5.87
N TYR A 137 -11.87 -18.25 5.27
CA TYR A 137 -10.49 -18.46 5.77
C TYR A 137 -9.57 -17.23 5.76
N LEU A 138 -10.08 -16.04 5.41
CA LEU A 138 -9.27 -14.86 5.06
C LEU A 138 -8.66 -14.04 6.19
N GLU A 139 -8.58 -14.54 7.43
CA GLU A 139 -7.82 -13.82 8.46
C GLU A 139 -6.33 -14.20 8.49
N GLN A 140 -5.89 -15.15 7.67
CA GLN A 140 -4.52 -15.68 7.79
C GLN A 140 -3.54 -15.09 6.75
N PRO A 141 -2.39 -14.57 7.20
CA PRO A 141 -1.37 -14.05 6.29
C PRO A 141 -0.72 -15.17 5.46
N ILE A 142 -0.42 -14.89 4.19
CA ILE A 142 0.27 -15.82 3.27
C ILE A 142 1.78 -15.91 3.53
N TYR A 143 2.31 -14.96 4.31
CA TYR A 143 3.69 -14.91 4.75
C TYR A 143 3.78 -14.12 6.05
N VAL A 144 4.62 -14.58 6.96
CA VAL A 144 4.89 -13.90 8.23
C VAL A 144 6.39 -13.75 8.41
N GLY A 145 6.86 -12.51 8.49
CA GLY A 145 8.23 -12.18 8.88
C GLY A 145 8.28 -11.67 10.32
N LYS A 146 9.38 -11.92 11.02
CA LYS A 146 9.72 -11.24 12.27
C LYS A 146 10.90 -10.30 12.04
N TYR A 147 10.75 -9.04 12.41
CA TYR A 147 11.76 -8.01 12.29
C TYR A 147 12.23 -7.55 13.67
N GLN A 148 13.53 -7.34 13.81
CA GLN A 148 14.15 -6.66 14.95
C GLN A 148 15.17 -5.68 14.40
N ASP A 149 15.04 -4.41 14.80
CA ASP A 149 15.92 -3.34 14.35
C ASP A 149 16.06 -3.26 12.82
N GLY A 150 14.96 -3.54 12.10
CA GLY A 150 14.89 -3.49 10.64
C GLY A 150 15.45 -4.73 9.94
N ILE A 151 16.04 -5.66 10.68
CA ILE A 151 16.59 -6.90 10.18
C ILE A 151 15.54 -8.00 10.26
N ILE A 152 15.38 -8.75 9.17
CA ILE A 152 14.55 -9.96 9.16
C ILE A 152 15.23 -10.99 10.05
N MET A 153 14.62 -11.28 11.20
CA MET A 153 15.11 -12.26 12.17
C MET A 153 14.65 -13.68 11.84
N GLN A 154 13.46 -13.80 11.23
CA GLN A 154 12.90 -15.08 10.87
C GLN A 154 11.86 -14.92 9.76
N GLU A 155 12.05 -15.65 8.67
CA GLU A 155 11.05 -15.78 7.61
C GLU A 155 10.23 -17.05 7.87
N PHE A 156 8.96 -16.89 8.27
CA PHE A 156 8.02 -18.00 8.23
C PHE A 156 7.36 -18.03 6.85
N LYS A 157 7.90 -18.88 6.00
CA LYS A 157 7.35 -19.19 4.69
C LYS A 157 6.39 -20.37 4.82
N LEU A 158 5.08 -20.15 4.74
CA LEU A 158 4.06 -21.20 4.55
C LEU A 158 2.80 -20.53 3.99
N ILE A 159 2.06 -21.03 2.98
CA ILE A 159 1.83 -22.42 2.57
C ILE A 159 2.08 -22.61 1.07
N LYS A 160 2.99 -23.53 0.74
CA LYS A 160 3.21 -24.08 -0.60
C LYS A 160 2.20 -25.22 -0.85
N GLN A 161 0.92 -24.94 -0.74
CA GLN A 161 -0.19 -25.75 -1.24
C GLN A 161 -1.17 -24.72 -1.79
N MET A 162 -1.05 -24.31 -3.06
CA MET A 162 -1.97 -24.77 -4.10
C MET A 162 -1.55 -24.13 -5.44
N LEU A 163 -0.40 -24.53 -5.97
CA LEU A 163 0.04 -24.19 -7.34
C LEU A 163 -0.13 -25.36 -8.33
N TYR A 164 -0.97 -26.34 -8.00
CA TYR A 164 -1.46 -27.30 -8.97
C TYR A 164 -2.97 -27.12 -9.04
N TYR A 165 -3.47 -26.53 -10.14
CA TYR A 165 -4.65 -26.89 -10.93
C TYR A 165 -4.79 -25.92 -12.12
#